data_AF-A0A3B8ZM53-F1
#
_entry.id   AF-A0A3B8ZM53-F1
#
_cell.length_a   1.000
_cell.length_b   1.000
_cell.length_c   1.000
_cell.angle_alpha   90.00
_cell.angle_beta   90.00
_cell.angle_gamma   90.00
#
_symmetry.space_group_name_H-M   'P 1'
#
loop_
_entity.id
_entity.type
_entity.pdbx_description
1 polymer ?
#
loop_
_entity_poly.entity_id
_entity_poly.type
_entity_poly.pdbx_seq_one_letter_code
_entity_poly.pdbx_strand_id
1 'polypeptide(L)' 'HSHTGTIFLDEIGTATPALQIKLLRVLQEFQFEPVGSNRTVSVDSRCILATNEDLAAAVAAGKFRQDLYYRINVIHLE' A
#
# COMPACT_ATOMS: atom_id res chain seq x y z
N HIS A 1 4.13 -17.05 -16.15
CA HIS A 1 5.38 -16.37 -15.76
C HIS A 1 5.31 -14.88 -16.08
N SER A 2 4.47 -14.12 -15.37
CA SER A 2 4.46 -12.65 -15.47
C SER A 2 4.72 -12.08 -14.08
N HIS A 3 5.98 -12.17 -13.65
CA HIS A 3 6.40 -11.71 -12.32
C HIS A 3 6.63 -10.19 -12.25
N THR A 4 6.41 -9.47 -13.35
CA THR A 4 6.54 -8.01 -13.47
C THR A 4 5.18 -7.37 -13.74
N GLY A 5 4.43 -7.08 -12.68
CA GLY A 5 3.13 -6.43 -12.73
C GLY A 5 3.19 -4.99 -12.22
N THR A 6 2.14 -4.21 -12.46
CA THR A 6 1.91 -2.94 -11.73
C THR A 6 0.58 -3.06 -11.01
N ILE A 7 0.59 -2.78 -9.71
CA ILE A 7 -0.60 -2.70 -8.88
C ILE A 7 -0.97 -1.22 -8.78
N PHE A 8 -2.20 -0.89 -9.16
CA PHE A 8 -2.79 0.43 -8.93
C PHE A 8 -3.78 0.33 -7.78
N LEU A 9 -3.62 1.19 -6.78
CA LEU A 9 -4.54 1.30 -5.64
C LEU A 9 -5.04 2.73 -5.57
N ASP A 10 -6.33 2.91 -5.76
CA ASP A 10 -7.00 4.20 -5.64
C ASP A 10 -7.58 4.41 -4.24
N GLU A 11 -7.88 5.67 -3.91
CA GLU A 11 -8.48 6.10 -2.65
C GLU A 11 -7.78 5.59 -1.38
N ILE A 12 -6.45 5.53 -1.40
CA ILE A 12 -5.68 4.90 -0.31
C ILE A 12 -5.89 5.58 1.06
N GLY A 13 -6.23 6.87 1.09
CA GLY A 13 -6.58 7.60 2.31
C GLY A 13 -7.76 7.00 3.09
N THR A 14 -8.69 6.33 2.39
CA THR A 14 -9.88 5.70 3.00
C THR A 14 -9.61 4.27 3.51
N ALA A 15 -8.39 3.75 3.31
CA ALA A 15 -8.05 2.38 3.69
C ALA A 15 -8.23 2.16 5.19
N THR A 16 -8.95 1.10 5.56
CA THR A 16 -9.12 0.71 6.97
C THR A 16 -7.76 0.44 7.64
N PRO A 17 -7.63 0.59 8.97
CA PRO A 17 -6.37 0.32 9.67
C PRO A 17 -5.81 -1.09 9.42
N ALA A 18 -6.69 -2.10 9.30
CA ALA A 18 -6.29 -3.47 8.96
C ALA A 18 -5.71 -3.57 7.54
N LEU A 19 -6.29 -2.85 6.58
CA LEU A 19 -5.77 -2.79 5.21
C LEU A 19 -4.43 -2.05 5.16
N GLN A 20 -4.28 -0.96 5.90
CA GLN A 20 -3.00 -0.23 6.00
C GLN A 20 -1.87 -1.14 6.52
N ILE A 21 -2.14 -1.99 7.52
CA ILE A 21 -1.17 -3.00 8.00
C ILE A 21 -0.80 -4.00 6.90
N LYS A 22 -1.79 -4.53 6.20
CA LYS A 22 -1.55 -5.50 5.11
C LYS A 22 -0.71 -4.88 4.00
N LEU A 23 -1.04 -3.67 3.57
CA LEU A 23 -0.30 -2.95 2.53
C LEU A 23 1.14 -2.68 2.94
N LEU A 24 1.38 -2.28 4.19
CA LEU A 24 2.74 -2.09 4.69
C LEU A 24 3.57 -3.38 4.59
N ARG A 25 3.00 -4.55 4.92
CA ARG A 25 3.69 -5.84 4.77
C ARG A 25 3.99 -6.17 3.31
N VAL A 26 3.02 -5.97 2.42
CA VAL A 26 3.20 -6.20 0.98
C VAL A 26 4.32 -5.32 0.41
N LEU A 27 4.38 -4.05 0.80
CA LEU A 27 5.42 -3.09 0.37
C LEU A 27 6.80 -3.34 1.01
N GLN A 28 6.86 -4.11 2.10
CA GLN A 28 8.11 -4.49 2.75
C GLN A 28 8.68 -5.78 2.18
N GLU A 29 7.84 -6.79 1.96
CA GLU A 29 8.28 -8.15 1.62
C GLU A 29 8.16 -8.47 0.12
N PHE A 30 7.45 -7.61 -0.64
CA PHE A 30 7.01 -7.91 -2.02
C PHE A 30 6.33 -9.28 -2.11
N GLN A 31 5.70 -9.69 -1.02
CA GLN A 31 5.08 -10.99 -0.82
C GLN A 31 3.68 -10.78 -0.27
N PHE A 32 2.74 -11.58 -0.75
CA PHE A 32 1.39 -11.61 -0.20
C PHE A 32 0.76 -13.00 -0.29
N GLU A 33 -0.28 -13.19 0.53
CA GLU A 33 -1.15 -14.36 0.51
C GLU A 33 -2.47 -13.97 -0.16
N PRO A 34 -2.84 -14.61 -1.29
CA PRO A 34 -4.15 -14.41 -1.90
C PRO A 34 -5.28 -14.74 -0.92
N VAL A 35 -6.41 -14.04 -1.03
CA VAL A 35 -7.57 -14.31 -0.18
C VAL A 35 -8.00 -15.78 -0.32
N GLY A 36 -8.05 -16.51 0.79
CA GLY A 36 -8.40 -17.94 0.83
C GLY A 36 -7.24 -18.90 0.56
N SER A 37 -6.00 -18.40 0.41
CA SER A 37 -4.79 -19.22 0.27
C SER A 37 -3.81 -18.91 1.39
N ASN A 38 -3.12 -19.94 1.85
CA ASN A 38 -1.99 -19.90 2.79
C ASN A 38 -0.64 -20.05 2.07
N ARG A 39 -0.61 -19.82 0.76
CA ARG A 39 0.61 -19.85 -0.05
C ARG A 39 1.11 -18.42 -0.24
N THR A 40 2.31 -18.16 0.27
CA THR A 40 3.03 -16.90 0.02
C THR A 40 3.50 -16.83 -1.43
N VAL A 41 3.23 -15.70 -2.09
CA VAL A 41 3.66 -15.43 -3.47
C VAL A 41 4.56 -14.20 -3.48
N SER A 42 5.81 -14.35 -3.92
CA SER A 42 6.72 -13.22 -4.18
C SER A 42 6.45 -12.61 -5.55
N VAL A 43 6.36 -11.29 -5.61
CA VAL A 43 6.05 -10.56 -6.84
C VAL A 43 6.97 -9.35 -6.99
N ASP A 44 7.67 -9.28 -8.12
CA ASP A 44 8.45 -8.10 -8.51
C ASP A 44 7.52 -7.09 -9.21
N SER A 45 6.66 -6.43 -8.43
CA SER A 45 5.66 -5.49 -8.98
C SER A 45 5.91 -4.06 -8.58
N ARG A 46 5.63 -3.13 -9.50
CA ARG A 46 5.51 -1.70 -9.18
C ARG A 46 4.18 -1.45 -8.49
N CYS A 47 4.14 -0.52 -7.54
CA CYS A 47 2.90 -0.09 -6.90
C CYS A 47 2.70 1.41 -7.19
N ILE A 48 1.53 1.77 -7.70
CA ILE A 48 1.11 3.15 -7.92
C ILE A 48 -0.10 3.37 -7.02
N LEU A 49 -0.04 4.39 -6.18
CA LEU A 49 -1.10 4.71 -5.23
C LEU A 49 -1.68 6.07 -5.57
N ALA A 50 -2.99 6.20 -5.51
CA ALA A 50 -3.72 7.45 -5.69
C ALA A 50 -4.66 7.68 -4.50
N THR A 51 -4.90 8.95 -4.19
CA THR A 51 -5.89 9.38 -3.23
C THR A 51 -6.26 10.83 -3.48
N ASN A 52 -7.51 11.18 -3.18
CA ASN A 52 -8.01 12.55 -3.15
C ASN A 52 -7.90 13.20 -1.75
N GLU A 53 -7.41 12.47 -0.74
CA GLU A 53 -7.26 12.95 0.62
C GLU A 53 -5.84 13.48 0.89
N ASP A 54 -5.72 14.51 1.72
CA ASP A 54 -4.44 14.94 2.26
C ASP A 54 -3.95 13.91 3.29
N LEU A 55 -3.02 13.04 2.87
CA LEU A 55 -2.45 12.00 3.72
C LEU A 55 -1.64 12.58 4.89
N ALA A 56 -1.01 13.75 4.75
CA ALA A 56 -0.27 14.36 5.85
C ALA A 56 -1.24 14.80 6.95
N ALA A 57 -2.37 15.39 6.58
CA ALA A 57 -3.45 15.71 7.51
C ALA A 57 -4.08 14.44 8.11
N ALA A 58 -4.28 13.38 7.32
CA ALA A 58 -4.81 12.11 7.80
C ALA A 58 -3.88 11.41 8.81
N VAL A 59 -2.56 11.53 8.62
CA VAL A 59 -1.55 11.07 9.59
C VAL A 59 -1.63 11.89 10.88
N ALA A 60 -1.68 13.21 10.79
CA ALA A 60 -1.80 14.08 11.96
C ALA A 60 -3.10 13.81 12.76
N ALA A 61 -4.18 13.43 12.07
CA ALA A 61 -5.45 13.04 12.68
C ALA A 61 -5.47 11.58 13.21
N GLY A 62 -4.39 10.81 13.06
CA GLY A 62 -4.31 9.40 13.48
C GLY A 62 -5.16 8.43 12.65
N LYS A 63 -5.68 8.87 11.49
CA LYS A 63 -6.49 8.05 10.58
C LYS A 63 -5.64 7.25 9.60
N PHE A 64 -4.46 7.77 9.28
CA PHE A 64 -3.50 7.12 8.41
C PHE A 64 -2.19 6.85 9.13
N ARG A 65 -1.62 5.67 8.89
CA ARG A 65 -0.39 5.23 9.52
C ARG A 65 0.82 6.00 9.00
N GLN A 66 1.54 6.65 9.92
CA GLN A 66 2.73 7.42 9.62
C GLN A 66 3.82 6.59 8.91
N ASP A 67 4.04 5.35 9.32
CA ASP A 67 5.02 4.45 8.71
C ASP A 67 4.63 4.02 7.30
N LEU A 68 3.33 3.82 7.04
CA LEU A 68 2.84 3.59 5.68
C LEU A 68 3.01 4.84 4.81
N TYR A 69 2.68 6.03 5.33
CA TYR A 69 2.85 7.30 4.63
C TYR A 69 4.30 7.50 4.17
N TYR A 70 5.27 7.35 5.07
CA TYR A 70 6.69 7.48 4.70
C TYR A 70 7.16 6.40 3.73
N ARG A 71 6.58 5.20 3.76
CA ARG A 71 6.96 4.12 2.83
C ARG A 71 6.49 4.39 1.41
N ILE A 72 5.35 5.05 1.24
CA ILE A 72 4.74 5.29 -0.07
C ILE A 72 5.07 6.67 -0.64
N ASN A 73 5.38 7.65 0.21
CA ASN A 73 5.69 9.02 -0.18
C ASN A 73 7.15 9.19 -0.66
N VAL A 74 7.64 8.25 -1.47
CA VAL A 74 9.00 8.28 -2.06
C VAL A 74 9.01 9.08 -3.36
N ILE A 75 7.92 9.02 -4.13
CA ILE A 75 7.68 9.83 -5.34
C ILE A 75 6.25 10.35 -5.26
N HIS A 76 6.08 11.65 -5.03
CA HIS A 76 4.80 12.34 -5.07
C HIS A 76 4.68 13.06 -6.42
N LEU A 77 3.54 12.92 -7.09
CA LEU A 77 3.24 13.58 -8.36
C LEU A 77 2.12 14.59 -8.08
N GLU A 78 2.41 15.88 -8.25
CA GLU A 78 1.43 16.99 -8.18
C GLU A 78 0.80 17.28 -9.55
#